data_AF-A0A2N4YI95-F1
#
_entry.id   AF-A0A2N4YI95-F1
#
_cell.length_a   1.000
_cell.length_b   1.000
_cell.length_c   1.000
_cell.angle_alpha   90.00
_cell.angle_beta   90.00
_cell.angle_gamma   90.00
#
_symmetry.space_group_name_H-M   'P 1'
#
loop_
_entity.id
_entity.type
_entity.pdbx_description
1 polymer ?
#
loop_
_entity_poly.entity_id
_entity_poly.type
_entity_poly.pdbx_seq_one_letter_code
_entity_poly.pdbx_strand_id
1 'polypeptide(L)'
;MRATAQPLPGQTAKGIAFLVSGVAVFSIQDLILKLLSGAYPLHQAMVLRSLTAIPFLLLLVHWEGGLRSLFTPGTRAMIWRGGVMFAAYTCYYLALAALPMATTVALYFSAPLFITILSVFFLAERVGPRRWVALMAGFAGVLIMVRPGGDLFDWAALLPVLSGLTYAISMISARRLGSTETASALAFWGNAVFLLGALLLSAIFGSGAWEGDAHPSLAFLLRGWVTPSGFDLMLMMACGIIAAAGLTLLTQAYRVAEASAVTPFEYTGLIWSVIYGWVFWQDWPNGTDWIGIAIIVGAGLYILWREARSRV
;
A
#
# COMPACT_ATOMS: atom_id res chain seq x y z
N MET A 1 -7.63 -16.22 -27.10
CA MET A 1 -8.43 -15.72 -25.95
C MET A 1 -8.62 -16.88 -24.99
N ARG A 2 -7.87 -16.94 -23.88
CA ARG A 2 -8.10 -17.94 -22.82
C ARG A 2 -9.15 -17.36 -21.89
N ALA A 3 -10.28 -18.05 -21.71
CA ALA A 3 -11.25 -17.72 -20.67
C ALA A 3 -10.52 -17.73 -19.33
N THR A 4 -10.42 -16.56 -18.69
CA THR A 4 -9.96 -16.44 -17.31
C THR A 4 -10.96 -17.21 -16.46
N ALA A 5 -10.56 -18.39 -15.98
CA ALA A 5 -11.34 -19.17 -15.04
C ALA A 5 -11.65 -18.28 -13.83
N GLN A 6 -12.94 -18.07 -13.55
CA GLN A 6 -13.35 -17.33 -12.35
C GLN A 6 -12.72 -18.02 -11.13
N PRO A 7 -12.11 -17.27 -10.20
CA PRO A 7 -11.54 -17.86 -9.00
C PRO A 7 -12.63 -18.59 -8.23
N LEU A 8 -12.31 -19.78 -7.72
CA LEU A 8 -13.24 -20.57 -6.91
C LEU A 8 -13.72 -19.70 -5.71
N PRO A 9 -14.99 -19.79 -5.28
CA PRO A 9 -15.56 -18.93 -4.24
C PRO A 9 -14.75 -18.87 -2.92
N GLY A 10 -14.00 -19.92 -2.59
CA GLY A 10 -13.11 -19.97 -1.42
C GLY A 10 -11.83 -19.14 -1.56
N GLN A 11 -11.35 -18.89 -2.78
CA GLN A 11 -10.16 -18.09 -3.02
C GLN A 11 -10.42 -16.60 -2.81
N THR A 12 -11.63 -16.09 -3.12
CA THR A 12 -11.95 -14.67 -2.93
C THR A 12 -11.95 -14.27 -1.46
N ALA A 13 -12.63 -15.02 -0.58
CA ALA A 13 -12.61 -14.72 0.85
C ALA A 13 -11.20 -14.81 1.46
N LYS A 14 -10.39 -15.77 0.99
CA LYS A 14 -8.99 -15.87 1.39
C LYS A 14 -8.20 -14.62 0.94
N GLY A 15 -8.44 -14.15 -0.29
CA GLY A 15 -7.85 -12.91 -0.80
C GLY A 15 -8.26 -11.68 0.00
N ILE A 16 -9.55 -11.55 0.34
CA ILE A 16 -10.06 -10.46 1.20
C ILE A 16 -9.39 -10.50 2.57
N ALA A 17 -9.29 -11.66 3.20
CA ALA A 17 -8.63 -11.81 4.50
C ALA A 17 -7.15 -11.40 4.46
N PHE A 18 -6.43 -11.81 3.42
CA PHE A 18 -5.04 -11.37 3.21
C PHE A 18 -4.93 -9.87 2.99
N LEU A 19 -5.86 -9.27 2.24
CA LEU A 19 -5.86 -7.84 1.99
C LEU A 19 -6.08 -7.06 3.28
N VAL A 20 -7.15 -7.35 4.02
CA VAL A 20 -7.47 -6.66 5.27
C VAL A 20 -6.35 -6.80 6.29
N SER A 21 -5.75 -7.99 6.40
CA SER A 21 -4.59 -8.23 7.28
C SER A 21 -3.36 -7.45 6.82
N GLY A 22 -3.10 -7.42 5.51
CA GLY A 22 -1.99 -6.68 4.92
C GLY A 22 -2.12 -5.18 5.14
N VAL A 23 -3.31 -4.63 4.93
CA VAL A 23 -3.62 -3.22 5.18
C VAL A 23 -3.46 -2.90 6.66
N ALA A 24 -4.00 -3.72 7.58
CA ALA A 24 -3.86 -3.51 9.02
C ALA A 24 -2.40 -3.44 9.48
N VAL A 25 -1.57 -4.36 9.00
CA VAL A 25 -0.14 -4.44 9.29
C VAL A 25 0.59 -3.23 8.69
N PHE A 26 0.30 -2.85 7.45
CA PHE A 26 0.91 -1.68 6.82
C PHE A 26 0.53 -0.34 7.45
N SER A 27 -0.68 -0.22 7.99
CA SER A 27 -1.09 0.99 8.70
C SER A 27 -0.21 1.28 9.93
N ILE A 28 0.41 0.25 10.54
CA ILE A 28 1.41 0.44 11.60
C ILE A 28 2.69 1.07 11.03
N GLN A 29 3.12 0.67 9.83
CA GLN A 29 4.27 1.29 9.17
C GLN A 29 4.00 2.76 8.86
N ASP A 30 2.80 3.11 8.39
CA ASP A 30 2.45 4.51 8.10
C ASP A 30 2.49 5.38 9.36
N LEU A 31 2.00 4.87 10.49
CA LEU A 31 2.11 5.49 11.81
C LEU A 31 3.58 5.75 12.18
N ILE A 32 4.43 4.72 12.12
CA ILE A 32 5.85 4.84 12.46
C ILE A 32 6.55 5.86 11.54
N LEU A 33 6.28 5.81 10.24
CA LEU A 33 6.91 6.70 9.27
C LEU A 33 6.46 8.14 9.44
N LYS A 34 5.20 8.38 9.81
CA LYS A 34 4.71 9.73 10.15
C LYS A 34 5.39 10.29 11.40
N LEU A 35 5.61 9.46 12.43
CA LEU A 35 6.34 9.88 13.64
C LEU A 35 7.79 10.24 13.33
N LEU A 36 8.43 9.51 12.42
CA LEU A 36 9.84 9.70 12.08
C LEU A 36 10.09 10.78 11.01
N SER A 37 9.07 11.18 10.22
CA SER A 37 9.26 12.05 9.06
C SER A 37 9.78 13.44 9.41
N GLY A 38 9.51 13.91 10.63
CA GLY A 38 10.00 15.20 11.12
C GLY A 38 11.51 15.24 11.36
N ALA A 39 12.12 14.12 11.77
CA ALA A 39 13.51 14.07 12.26
C ALA A 39 14.48 13.37 11.30
N TYR A 40 14.01 12.40 10.51
CA TYR A 40 14.86 11.56 9.67
C TYR A 40 14.56 11.75 8.20
N PRO A 41 15.52 11.54 7.28
CA PRO A 41 15.21 11.51 5.87
C PRO A 41 14.52 10.21 5.46
N LEU A 42 13.68 10.29 4.43
CA LEU A 42 12.91 9.16 3.90
C LEU A 42 13.84 8.00 3.49
N HIS A 43 14.90 8.31 2.75
CA HIS A 43 15.81 7.30 2.22
C HIS A 43 16.49 6.49 3.33
N GLN A 44 16.84 7.11 4.46
CA GLN A 44 17.41 6.43 5.62
C GLN A 44 16.45 5.42 6.23
N ALA A 45 15.23 5.86 6.56
CA ALA A 45 14.22 4.98 7.13
C ALA A 45 13.92 3.80 6.19
N MET A 46 13.88 4.07 4.89
CA MET A 46 13.63 3.06 3.86
C MET A 46 14.78 2.06 3.67
N VAL A 47 16.04 2.49 3.76
CA VAL A 47 17.21 1.60 3.72
C VAL A 47 17.18 0.64 4.90
N LEU A 48 17.04 1.15 6.12
CA LEU A 48 17.02 0.34 7.35
C LEU A 48 15.84 -0.64 7.34
N ARG A 49 14.64 -0.15 7.00
CA ARG A 49 13.45 -0.98 6.80
C ARG A 49 13.70 -2.13 5.82
N SER A 50 14.21 -1.81 4.64
CA SER A 50 14.32 -2.78 3.55
C SER A 50 15.45 -3.78 3.78
N LEU A 51 16.54 -3.36 4.44
CA LEU A 51 17.60 -4.26 4.91
C LEU A 51 17.06 -5.27 5.93
N THR A 52 16.30 -4.80 6.92
CA THR A 52 15.70 -5.69 7.93
C THR A 52 14.68 -6.65 7.31
N ALA A 53 13.96 -6.25 6.26
CA ALA A 53 12.98 -7.10 5.59
C ALA A 53 13.59 -8.30 4.83
N ILE A 54 14.83 -8.21 4.35
CA ILE A 54 15.49 -9.25 3.53
C ILE A 54 15.50 -10.64 4.20
N PRO A 55 16.01 -10.83 5.42
CA PRO A 55 16.06 -12.16 6.04
C PRO A 55 14.68 -12.79 6.19
N PHE A 56 13.65 -12.00 6.54
CA PHE A 56 12.29 -12.51 6.67
C PHE A 56 11.69 -12.89 5.31
N LEU A 57 11.92 -12.08 4.27
CA LEU A 57 11.48 -12.41 2.92
C LEU A 57 12.20 -13.63 2.37
N LEU A 58 13.51 -13.78 2.60
CA LEU A 58 14.26 -14.98 2.21
C LEU A 58 13.75 -16.23 2.92
N LEU A 59 13.39 -16.13 4.21
CA LEU A 59 12.78 -17.23 4.95
C LEU A 59 11.42 -17.64 4.35
N LEU A 60 10.55 -16.66 4.04
CA LEU A 60 9.27 -16.90 3.40
C LEU A 60 9.43 -17.53 2.01
N VAL A 61 10.38 -17.03 1.21
CA VAL A 61 10.72 -17.59 -0.11
C VAL A 61 11.19 -19.04 0.03
N HIS A 62 12.06 -19.32 1.00
CA HIS A 62 12.55 -20.66 1.27
C HIS A 62 11.40 -21.63 1.59
N TRP A 63 10.42 -21.21 2.39
CA TRP A 63 9.26 -22.02 2.77
C TRP A 63 8.21 -22.19 1.67
N GLU A 64 7.91 -21.15 0.86
CA GLU A 64 6.86 -21.25 -0.16
C GLU A 64 7.29 -22.01 -1.42
N GLY A 65 8.53 -21.85 -1.87
CA GLY A 65 8.97 -22.38 -3.17
C GLY A 65 10.47 -22.60 -3.32
N GLY A 66 11.24 -22.45 -2.24
CA GLY A 66 12.71 -22.49 -2.25
C GLY A 66 13.34 -21.27 -2.93
N LEU A 67 14.63 -21.04 -2.69
CA LEU A 67 15.36 -19.88 -3.24
C LEU A 67 15.42 -19.86 -4.78
N ARG A 68 15.23 -21.01 -5.45
CA ARG A 68 15.13 -21.07 -6.91
C ARG A 68 13.91 -20.33 -7.46
N SER A 69 12.84 -20.16 -6.67
CA SER A 69 11.67 -19.37 -7.05
C SER A 69 11.98 -17.88 -7.26
N LEU A 70 13.15 -17.40 -6.81
CA LEU A 70 13.61 -16.03 -7.10
C LEU A 70 14.12 -15.87 -8.53
N PHE A 71 14.53 -16.96 -9.18
CA PHE A 71 15.22 -16.93 -10.46
C PHE A 71 14.40 -17.72 -11.50
N THR A 72 13.27 -17.13 -11.89
CA THR A 72 12.37 -17.66 -12.92
C THR A 72 12.42 -16.79 -14.18
N PRO A 73 11.85 -17.23 -15.32
CA PRO A 73 11.66 -16.36 -16.48
C PRO A 73 10.87 -15.08 -16.17
N GLY A 74 10.04 -15.09 -15.12
CA GLY A 74 9.27 -13.94 -14.63
C GLY A 74 10.09 -12.89 -13.87
N THR A 75 11.37 -13.16 -13.56
CA THR A 75 12.23 -12.27 -12.73
C THR A 75 12.26 -10.83 -13.23
N ARG A 76 12.39 -10.62 -14.54
CA ARG A 76 12.41 -9.26 -15.12
C ARG A 76 11.11 -8.50 -14.85
N ALA A 77 9.97 -9.18 -14.92
CA ALA A 77 8.68 -8.58 -14.63
C ALA A 77 8.51 -8.29 -13.12
N MET A 78 9.05 -9.16 -12.25
CA MET A 78 9.09 -8.91 -10.80
C MET A 78 9.92 -7.68 -10.45
N ILE A 79 11.09 -7.50 -11.09
CA ILE A 79 11.95 -6.32 -10.91
C ILE A 79 11.26 -5.05 -11.41
N TRP A 80 10.69 -5.07 -12.62
CA TRP A 80 9.95 -3.92 -13.14
C TRP A 80 8.79 -3.53 -12.21
N ARG A 81 8.04 -4.53 -11.72
CA ARG A 81 6.96 -4.31 -10.75
C ARG A 81 7.50 -3.68 -9.46
N GLY A 82 8.66 -4.14 -8.98
CA GLY A 82 9.35 -3.54 -7.85
C GLY A 82 9.67 -2.06 -8.06
N GLY A 83 10.07 -1.66 -9.27
CA GLY A 83 10.31 -0.25 -9.62
C GLY A 83 9.03 0.59 -9.59
N VAL A 84 7.93 0.07 -10.13
CA VAL A 84 6.61 0.74 -10.07
C VAL A 84 6.14 0.87 -8.61
N MET A 85 6.33 -0.17 -7.80
CA MET A 85 5.97 -0.18 -6.39
C MET A 85 6.84 0.78 -5.57
N PHE A 86 8.12 0.92 -5.93
CA PHE A 86 9.03 1.91 -5.35
C PHE A 86 8.54 3.33 -5.62
N ALA A 87 8.14 3.65 -6.85
CA ALA A 87 7.54 4.94 -7.19
C ALA A 87 6.26 5.20 -6.37
N ALA A 88 5.41 4.18 -6.21
CA ALA A 88 4.17 4.29 -5.45
C ALA A 88 4.40 4.71 -3.99
N TYR A 89 5.19 3.94 -3.25
CA TYR A 89 5.44 4.25 -1.83
C TYR A 89 6.27 5.52 -1.65
N THR A 90 7.21 5.82 -2.56
CA THR A 90 7.96 7.08 -2.49
C THR A 90 7.01 8.27 -2.62
N CYS A 91 6.14 8.29 -3.63
CA CYS A 91 5.16 9.39 -3.77
C CYS A 91 4.25 9.50 -2.54
N TYR A 92 3.77 8.37 -2.02
CA TYR A 92 2.94 8.35 -0.81
C TYR A 92 3.66 8.94 0.40
N TYR A 93 4.89 8.52 0.68
CA TYR A 93 5.63 8.99 1.85
C TYR A 93 6.09 10.44 1.74
N LEU A 94 6.40 10.93 0.53
CA LEU A 94 6.67 12.35 0.32
C LEU A 94 5.43 13.19 0.62
N ALA A 95 4.24 12.75 0.19
CA ALA A 95 3.00 13.43 0.54
C ALA A 95 2.67 13.33 2.03
N LEU A 96 2.94 12.17 2.65
CA LEU A 96 2.68 11.94 4.08
C LEU A 96 3.45 12.93 4.97
N ALA A 97 4.61 13.38 4.54
CA ALA A 97 5.39 14.40 5.24
C ALA A 97 4.84 15.82 5.09
N ALA A 98 4.26 16.17 3.94
CA ALA A 98 3.74 17.51 3.67
C ALA A 98 2.27 17.72 4.07
N LEU A 99 1.46 16.68 3.98
CA LEU A 99 0.03 16.76 4.19
C LEU A 99 -0.40 16.15 5.53
N PRO A 100 -1.58 16.53 6.05
CA PRO A 100 -2.24 15.77 7.10
C PRO A 100 -2.42 14.30 6.66
N MET A 101 -2.18 13.37 7.59
CA MET A 101 -2.26 11.93 7.30
C MET A 101 -3.62 11.52 6.72
N ALA A 102 -4.71 12.09 7.25
CA ALA A 102 -6.05 11.88 6.73
C ALA A 102 -6.17 12.26 5.24
N THR A 103 -5.67 13.43 4.85
CA THR A 103 -5.68 13.92 3.46
C THR A 103 -4.84 13.04 2.54
N THR A 104 -3.62 12.66 2.95
CA THR A 104 -2.76 11.75 2.18
C THR A 104 -3.47 10.43 1.89
N VAL A 105 -4.03 9.82 2.93
CA VAL A 105 -4.72 8.54 2.86
C VAL A 105 -5.97 8.65 1.97
N ALA A 106 -6.72 9.75 2.05
CA ALA A 106 -7.91 10.01 1.23
C ALA A 106 -7.63 10.04 -0.27
N LEU A 107 -6.57 10.77 -0.63
CA LEU A 107 -6.17 10.93 -2.02
C LEU A 107 -5.60 9.61 -2.54
N TYR A 108 -4.88 8.86 -1.69
CA TYR A 108 -4.43 7.51 -2.01
C TYR A 108 -5.60 6.54 -2.25
N PHE A 109 -6.75 6.75 -1.62
CA PHE A 109 -7.95 5.94 -1.82
C PHE A 109 -8.65 6.11 -3.17
N SER A 110 -8.03 6.83 -4.10
CA SER A 110 -8.27 6.64 -5.53
C SER A 110 -7.68 5.31 -6.07
N ALA A 111 -6.76 4.66 -5.34
CA ALA A 111 -6.12 3.42 -5.77
C ALA A 111 -7.12 2.28 -6.07
N PRO A 112 -8.13 1.99 -5.20
CA PRO A 112 -9.16 1.00 -5.51
C PRO A 112 -9.93 1.28 -6.81
N LEU A 113 -10.17 2.54 -7.16
CA LEU A 113 -10.78 2.95 -8.44
C LEU A 113 -9.85 2.62 -9.60
N PHE A 114 -8.57 3.00 -9.51
CA PHE A 114 -7.58 2.69 -10.54
C PHE A 114 -7.40 1.18 -10.72
N ILE A 115 -7.32 0.40 -9.64
CA ILE A 115 -7.18 -1.06 -9.72
C ILE A 115 -8.40 -1.66 -10.42
N THR A 116 -9.60 -1.24 -10.04
CA THR A 116 -10.83 -1.75 -10.65
C THR A 116 -10.88 -1.44 -12.15
N ILE A 117 -10.57 -0.20 -12.55
CA ILE A 117 -10.52 0.20 -13.96
C ILE A 117 -9.46 -0.60 -14.72
N LEU A 118 -8.23 -0.66 -14.21
CA LEU A 118 -7.13 -1.39 -14.84
C LEU A 118 -7.41 -2.89 -14.90
N SER A 119 -8.15 -3.47 -13.95
CA SER A 119 -8.55 -4.89 -14.00
C SER A 119 -9.44 -5.19 -15.20
N VAL A 120 -10.34 -4.28 -15.57
CA VAL A 120 -11.19 -4.43 -16.76
C VAL A 120 -10.34 -4.43 -18.03
N PHE A 121 -9.39 -3.49 -18.16
CA PHE A 121 -8.58 -3.36 -19.36
C PHE A 121 -7.47 -4.41 -19.50
N PHE A 122 -6.76 -4.70 -18.42
CA PHE A 122 -5.56 -5.56 -18.45
C PHE A 122 -5.85 -7.02 -18.07
N LEU A 123 -6.89 -7.29 -17.27
CA LEU A 123 -7.23 -8.65 -16.86
C LEU A 123 -8.51 -9.16 -17.51
N ALA A 124 -9.22 -8.29 -18.25
CA ALA A 124 -10.54 -8.58 -18.81
C ALA A 124 -11.55 -9.03 -17.73
N GLU A 125 -11.39 -8.55 -16.49
CA GLU A 125 -12.35 -8.82 -15.41
C GLU A 125 -13.70 -8.15 -15.73
N ARG A 126 -14.80 -8.88 -15.50
CA ARG A 126 -16.16 -8.34 -15.66
C ARG A 126 -16.66 -7.80 -14.33
N VAL A 127 -16.52 -6.50 -14.12
CA VAL A 127 -16.96 -5.83 -12.90
C VAL A 127 -18.45 -5.55 -12.97
N GLY A 128 -19.23 -6.26 -12.15
CA GLY A 128 -20.68 -6.05 -12.07
C GLY A 128 -21.06 -4.70 -11.46
N PRO A 129 -22.28 -4.19 -11.73
CA PRO A 129 -22.73 -2.87 -11.26
C PRO A 129 -22.71 -2.73 -9.73
N ARG A 130 -22.88 -3.85 -9.01
CA ARG A 130 -22.86 -3.87 -7.53
C ARG A 130 -21.47 -3.56 -6.96
N ARG A 131 -20.41 -4.07 -7.60
CA ARG A 131 -19.02 -3.78 -7.21
C ARG A 131 -18.69 -2.31 -7.46
N TRP A 132 -19.16 -1.76 -8.59
CA TRP A 132 -19.07 -0.33 -8.87
C TRP A 132 -19.75 0.53 -7.81
N VAL A 133 -20.99 0.19 -7.44
CA VAL A 133 -21.72 0.93 -6.39
C VAL A 133 -20.97 0.87 -5.05
N ALA A 134 -20.49 -0.30 -4.63
CA ALA A 134 -19.75 -0.43 -3.38
C ALA A 134 -18.43 0.37 -3.39
N LEU A 135 -17.73 0.37 -4.52
CA LEU A 135 -16.49 1.12 -4.70
C LEU A 135 -16.73 2.63 -4.66
N MET A 136 -17.74 3.12 -5.40
CA MET A 136 -18.13 4.53 -5.41
C MET A 136 -18.66 4.98 -4.04
N ALA A 137 -19.41 4.13 -3.34
CA ALA A 137 -19.87 4.40 -1.98
C ALA A 137 -18.69 4.48 -1.00
N GLY A 138 -17.74 3.53 -1.06
CA GLY A 138 -16.53 3.57 -0.24
C GLY A 138 -15.72 4.86 -0.47
N PHE A 139 -15.50 5.22 -1.74
CA PHE A 139 -14.85 6.48 -2.10
C PHE A 139 -15.62 7.71 -1.60
N ALA A 140 -16.95 7.73 -1.72
CA ALA A 140 -17.77 8.82 -1.17
C ALA A 140 -17.63 8.92 0.36
N GLY A 141 -17.59 7.78 1.07
CA GLY A 141 -17.33 7.74 2.51
C GLY A 141 -15.97 8.33 2.87
N VAL A 142 -14.93 8.03 2.10
CA VAL A 142 -13.58 8.63 2.24
C VAL A 142 -13.66 10.16 2.10
N LEU A 143 -14.34 10.66 1.06
CA LEU A 143 -14.48 12.10 0.81
C LEU A 143 -15.22 12.82 1.95
N ILE A 144 -16.24 12.18 2.53
CA ILE A 144 -16.99 12.72 3.68
C ILE A 144 -16.10 12.85 4.91
N MET A 145 -15.27 11.84 5.20
CA MET A 145 -14.34 11.88 6.35
C MET A 145 -13.28 12.96 6.18
N VAL A 146 -12.78 13.11 4.97
CA VAL A 146 -11.59 13.94 4.73
C VAL A 146 -11.97 15.40 4.54
N ARG A 147 -13.21 15.68 4.16
CA ARG A 147 -13.75 17.03 3.97
C ARG A 147 -12.77 17.91 3.21
N PRO A 148 -12.50 17.62 1.93
CA PRO A 148 -11.53 18.37 1.14
C PRO A 148 -11.76 19.89 1.26
N GLY A 149 -10.82 20.59 1.88
CA GLY A 149 -10.82 22.04 2.10
C GLY A 149 -9.89 22.80 1.15
N GLY A 150 -9.69 24.10 1.40
CA GLY A 150 -8.92 25.02 0.53
C GLY A 150 -7.44 24.67 0.33
N ASP A 151 -6.87 23.79 1.15
CA ASP A 151 -5.46 23.36 1.06
C ASP A 151 -5.20 22.30 -0.03
N LEU A 152 -6.22 21.95 -0.83
CA LEU A 152 -6.09 21.08 -2.01
C LEU A 152 -5.24 21.69 -3.14
N PHE A 153 -4.85 22.97 -3.05
CA PHE A 153 -4.01 23.63 -4.04
C PHE A 153 -2.50 23.38 -3.84
N ASP A 154 -2.09 22.56 -2.87
CA ASP A 154 -0.74 22.06 -2.76
C ASP A 154 -0.49 20.95 -3.78
N TRP A 155 0.59 21.06 -4.57
CA TRP A 155 1.01 20.03 -5.53
C TRP A 155 1.30 18.69 -4.85
N ALA A 156 1.63 18.69 -3.55
CA ALA A 156 1.79 17.47 -2.77
C ALA A 156 0.50 16.62 -2.73
N ALA A 157 -0.68 17.19 -3.00
CA ALA A 157 -1.93 16.44 -3.15
C ALA A 157 -1.96 15.54 -4.41
N LEU A 158 -1.12 15.79 -5.41
CA LEU A 158 -1.02 14.94 -6.59
C LEU A 158 -0.23 13.65 -6.32
N LEU A 159 0.67 13.69 -5.34
CA LEU A 159 1.56 12.57 -5.02
C LEU A 159 0.82 11.31 -4.51
N PRO A 160 -0.18 11.37 -3.62
CA PRO A 160 -0.95 10.18 -3.24
C PRO A 160 -1.81 9.63 -4.38
N VAL A 161 -2.33 10.48 -5.26
CA VAL A 161 -3.09 10.02 -6.44
C VAL A 161 -2.16 9.28 -7.41
N LEU A 162 -0.97 9.82 -7.66
CA LEU A 162 0.08 9.16 -8.45
C LEU A 162 0.54 7.86 -7.79
N SER A 163 0.65 7.86 -6.46
CA SER A 163 0.92 6.65 -5.68
C SER A 163 -0.16 5.61 -5.89
N GLY A 164 -1.44 5.98 -5.79
CA GLY A 164 -2.55 5.06 -6.01
C GLY A 164 -2.55 4.48 -7.42
N LEU A 165 -2.24 5.27 -8.45
CA LEU A 165 -2.15 4.81 -9.84
C LEU A 165 -0.99 3.81 -10.04
N THR A 166 0.20 4.16 -9.57
CA THR A 166 1.38 3.28 -9.69
C THR A 166 1.24 2.02 -8.83
N TYR A 167 0.69 2.13 -7.63
CA TYR A 167 0.29 0.99 -6.80
C TYR A 167 -0.69 0.08 -7.55
N ALA A 168 -1.69 0.65 -8.22
CA ALA A 168 -2.66 -0.10 -8.98
C ALA A 168 -2.02 -0.91 -10.12
N ILE A 169 -1.11 -0.29 -10.86
CA ILE A 169 -0.32 -0.96 -11.91
C ILE A 169 0.47 -2.14 -11.32
N SER A 170 1.09 -1.95 -10.15
CA SER A 170 1.84 -3.01 -9.44
C SER A 170 0.94 -4.17 -8.99
N MET A 171 -0.27 -3.90 -8.50
CA MET A 171 -1.22 -4.93 -8.06
C MET A 171 -1.81 -5.72 -9.24
N ILE A 172 -2.15 -5.05 -10.34
CA ILE A 172 -2.58 -5.73 -11.58
C ILE A 172 -1.47 -6.62 -12.14
N SER A 173 -0.23 -6.17 -12.04
CA SER A 173 0.93 -6.95 -12.45
C SER A 173 1.17 -8.15 -11.53
N ALA A 174 0.95 -8.00 -10.23
CA ALA A 174 0.96 -9.11 -9.27
C ALA A 174 -0.09 -10.17 -9.61
N ARG A 175 -1.30 -9.76 -10.00
CA ARG A 175 -2.37 -10.68 -10.43
C ARG A 175 -1.97 -11.48 -11.67
N ARG A 176 -1.35 -10.85 -12.67
CA ARG A 176 -0.85 -11.55 -13.87
C ARG A 176 0.26 -12.55 -13.54
N LEU A 177 1.26 -12.11 -12.77
CA LEU A 177 2.40 -12.94 -12.36
C LEU A 177 1.99 -14.02 -11.37
N GLY A 178 0.88 -13.85 -10.66
CA GLY A 178 0.42 -14.76 -9.63
C GLY A 178 0.07 -16.18 -10.09
N SER A 179 -0.02 -16.39 -11.41
CA SER A 179 -0.19 -17.72 -12.00
C SER A 179 1.12 -18.49 -12.18
N THR A 180 2.28 -17.81 -12.15
CA THR A 180 3.61 -18.41 -12.38
C THR A 180 4.58 -18.19 -11.23
N GLU A 181 4.42 -17.10 -10.47
CA GLU A 181 5.34 -16.69 -9.41
C GLU A 181 4.70 -16.76 -8.02
N THR A 182 5.52 -17.00 -7.00
CA THR A 182 5.09 -16.96 -5.59
C THR A 182 5.00 -15.51 -5.06
N ALA A 183 4.20 -15.27 -4.01
CA ALA A 183 4.05 -13.93 -3.42
C ALA A 183 5.30 -13.54 -2.69
N SER A 184 5.94 -14.50 -2.01
CA SER A 184 7.23 -14.30 -1.38
C SER A 184 8.30 -13.85 -2.39
N ALA A 185 8.36 -14.44 -3.60
CA ALA A 185 9.29 -14.00 -4.65
C ALA A 185 8.97 -12.59 -5.17
N LEU A 186 7.69 -12.30 -5.42
CA LEU A 186 7.21 -10.98 -5.81
C LEU A 186 7.49 -9.91 -4.76
N ALA A 187 7.31 -10.24 -3.47
CA ALA A 187 7.59 -9.37 -2.33
C ALA A 187 9.11 -9.18 -2.15
N PHE A 188 9.90 -10.23 -2.30
CA PHE A 188 11.36 -10.18 -2.25
C PHE A 188 11.93 -9.24 -3.31
N TRP A 189 11.62 -9.46 -4.60
CA TRP A 189 12.10 -8.59 -5.67
C TRP A 189 11.56 -7.16 -5.55
N GLY A 190 10.32 -7.01 -5.09
CA GLY A 190 9.76 -5.71 -4.74
C GLY A 190 10.59 -4.97 -3.70
N ASN A 191 10.92 -5.64 -2.59
CA ASN A 191 11.76 -5.08 -1.53
C ASN A 191 13.22 -4.87 -1.96
N ALA A 192 13.78 -5.76 -2.78
CA ALA A 192 15.15 -5.64 -3.29
C ALA A 192 15.31 -4.39 -4.17
N VAL A 193 14.37 -4.17 -5.11
CA VAL A 193 14.35 -2.96 -5.93
C VAL A 193 14.11 -1.72 -5.07
N PHE A 194 13.25 -1.84 -4.06
CA PHE A 194 13.01 -0.76 -3.11
C PHE A 194 14.28 -0.36 -2.34
N LEU A 195 15.02 -1.35 -1.84
CA LEU A 195 16.30 -1.14 -1.16
C LEU A 195 17.31 -0.47 -2.09
N LEU A 196 17.45 -0.97 -3.33
CA LEU A 196 18.34 -0.36 -4.31
C LEU A 196 17.96 1.10 -4.59
N GLY A 197 16.67 1.38 -4.79
CA GLY A 197 16.17 2.74 -4.95
C GLY A 197 16.46 3.63 -3.73
N ALA A 198 16.23 3.13 -2.51
CA ALA A 198 16.53 3.86 -1.28
C ALA A 198 18.03 4.11 -1.07
N LEU A 199 18.89 3.14 -1.41
CA LEU A 199 20.34 3.31 -1.38
C LEU A 199 20.82 4.33 -2.42
N LEU A 200 20.24 4.34 -3.63
CA LEU A 200 20.54 5.34 -4.65
C LEU A 200 20.13 6.74 -4.18
N LEU A 201 18.92 6.90 -3.63
CA LEU A 201 18.47 8.16 -3.04
C LEU A 201 19.39 8.59 -1.88
N SER A 202 19.81 7.64 -1.04
CA SER A 202 20.76 7.90 0.06
C SER A 202 22.14 8.32 -0.44
N ALA A 203 22.62 7.76 -1.56
CA ALA A 203 23.89 8.15 -2.14
C ALA A 203 23.85 9.56 -2.75
N ILE A 204 22.70 9.95 -3.31
CA ILE A 204 22.50 11.27 -3.93
C ILE A 204 22.24 12.36 -2.88
N PHE A 205 21.36 12.08 -1.91
CA PHE A 205 20.83 13.07 -0.98
C PHE A 205 21.36 12.94 0.46
N GLY A 206 21.91 11.78 0.83
CA GLY A 206 22.32 11.50 2.22
C GLY A 206 23.48 12.34 2.73
N SER A 207 24.20 13.05 1.86
CA SER A 207 25.21 14.04 2.27
C SER A 207 24.61 15.30 2.91
N GLY A 208 23.31 15.55 2.74
CA GLY A 208 22.66 16.78 3.18
C GLY A 208 23.02 18.01 2.32
N ALA A 209 23.77 17.83 1.22
CA ALA A 209 24.17 18.94 0.34
C ALA A 209 22.97 19.65 -0.33
N TRP A 210 21.82 19.00 -0.34
CA TRP A 210 20.56 19.49 -0.92
C TRP A 210 19.58 19.95 0.16
N GLU A 211 20.00 20.00 1.43
CA GLU A 211 19.19 20.48 2.54
C GLU A 211 19.06 22.01 2.45
N GLY A 212 17.84 22.48 2.22
CA GLY A 212 17.52 23.91 2.04
C GLY A 212 16.01 24.16 2.14
N ASP A 213 15.57 25.35 1.76
CA ASP A 213 14.15 25.75 1.75
C ASP A 213 13.39 25.06 0.61
N ALA A 214 13.17 23.76 0.77
CA ALA A 214 12.34 22.95 -0.09
C ALA A 214 10.93 22.83 0.50
N HIS A 215 9.96 22.51 -0.37
CA HIS A 215 8.63 22.11 0.08
C HIS A 215 8.72 20.95 1.08
N PRO A 216 7.89 20.87 2.16
CA PRO A 216 8.01 19.84 3.20
C PRO A 216 8.09 18.40 2.67
N SER A 217 7.40 18.12 1.56
CA SER A 217 7.44 16.80 0.90
C SER A 217 8.83 16.46 0.37
N LEU A 218 9.53 17.42 -0.21
CA LEU A 218 10.89 17.26 -0.73
C LEU A 218 11.93 17.38 0.38
N ALA A 219 11.71 18.24 1.38
CA ALA A 219 12.60 18.35 2.54
C ALA A 219 12.81 17.00 3.24
N PHE A 220 11.74 16.18 3.33
CA PHE A 220 11.83 14.82 3.85
C PHE A 220 12.75 13.90 3.03
N LEU A 221 12.92 14.12 1.73
CA LEU A 221 13.83 13.36 0.88
C LEU A 221 15.26 13.90 0.92
N LEU A 222 15.41 15.23 0.90
CA LEU A 222 16.67 15.94 0.66
C LEU A 222 17.55 16.07 1.91
N ARG A 223 16.97 15.91 3.11
CA ARG A 223 17.68 15.95 4.39
C ARG A 223 18.85 14.95 4.42
N GLY A 224 19.96 15.35 5.04
CA GLY A 224 21.12 14.47 5.21
C GLY A 224 20.87 13.28 6.14
N TRP A 225 21.68 12.23 6.01
CA TRP A 225 21.61 11.08 6.89
C TRP A 225 21.96 11.46 8.32
N VAL A 226 21.12 11.06 9.28
CA VAL A 226 21.31 11.35 10.71
C VAL A 226 21.52 10.05 11.47
N THR A 227 22.41 10.01 12.45
CA THR A 227 22.54 8.82 13.31
C THR A 227 21.28 8.67 14.16
N PRO A 228 20.48 7.60 13.99
CA PRO A 228 19.23 7.46 14.72
C PRO A 228 19.47 7.11 16.18
N SER A 229 18.55 7.58 17.04
CA SER A 229 18.48 7.10 18.42
C SER A 229 18.23 5.58 18.45
N GLY A 230 18.58 4.90 19.54
CA GLY A 230 18.36 3.46 19.65
C GLY A 230 16.88 3.07 19.52
N PHE A 231 15.97 3.90 20.03
CA PHE A 231 14.54 3.69 19.91
C PHE A 231 14.03 3.90 18.47
N ASP A 232 14.46 4.97 17.80
CA ASP A 232 14.04 5.24 16.41
C ASP A 232 14.61 4.20 15.44
N LEU A 233 15.83 3.72 15.69
CA LEU A 233 16.43 2.62 14.94
C LEU A 233 15.58 1.34 15.09
N MET A 234 15.13 1.02 16.31
CA MET A 234 14.25 -0.12 16.55
C MET A 234 12.93 0.03 15.80
N LEU A 235 12.32 1.22 15.78
CA LEU A 235 11.10 1.49 15.01
C LEU A 235 11.32 1.31 13.50
N MET A 236 12.43 1.83 12.94
CA MET A 236 12.78 1.65 11.53
C MET A 236 13.01 0.18 11.17
N MET A 237 13.65 -0.59 12.04
CA MET A 237 13.84 -2.03 11.86
C MET A 237 12.53 -2.81 11.98
N ALA A 238 11.64 -2.45 12.91
CA ALA A 238 10.32 -3.05 13.05
C ALA A 238 9.49 -2.87 11.77
N CYS A 239 9.62 -1.71 11.11
CA CYS A 239 9.04 -1.50 9.78
C CYS A 239 9.52 -2.53 8.75
N GLY A 240 10.72 -3.13 8.89
CA GLY A 240 11.20 -4.19 7.99
C GLY A 240 10.44 -5.51 8.15
N ILE A 241 10.06 -5.87 9.38
CA ILE A 241 9.21 -7.05 9.64
C ILE A 241 7.80 -6.78 9.08
N ILE A 242 7.27 -5.59 9.37
CA ILE A 242 5.98 -5.11 8.85
C ILE A 242 5.98 -5.12 7.32
N ALA A 243 7.07 -4.66 6.69
CA ALA A 243 7.27 -4.68 5.25
C ALA A 243 7.17 -6.09 4.67
N ALA A 244 7.91 -7.04 5.25
CA ALA A 244 7.97 -8.41 4.78
C ALA A 244 6.58 -9.07 4.86
N ALA A 245 5.89 -8.92 6.00
CA ALA A 245 4.54 -9.43 6.20
C ALA A 245 3.53 -8.73 5.29
N GLY A 246 3.46 -7.40 5.34
CA GLY A 246 2.51 -6.59 4.59
C GLY A 246 2.63 -6.76 3.09
N LEU A 247 3.84 -6.68 2.51
CA LEU A 247 4.04 -6.85 1.07
C LEU A 247 3.62 -8.25 0.61
N THR A 248 3.93 -9.26 1.41
CA THR A 248 3.55 -10.65 1.10
C THR A 248 2.03 -10.82 1.18
N LEU A 249 1.38 -10.31 2.23
CA LEU A 249 -0.08 -10.38 2.43
C LEU A 249 -0.84 -9.66 1.30
N LEU A 250 -0.49 -8.40 1.00
CA LEU A 250 -1.14 -7.65 -0.08
C LEU A 250 -0.91 -8.33 -1.44
N THR A 251 0.32 -8.76 -1.73
CA THR A 251 0.62 -9.47 -2.98
C THR A 251 -0.15 -10.79 -3.07
N GLN A 252 -0.29 -11.52 -1.96
CA GLN A 252 -1.04 -12.76 -1.87
C GLN A 252 -2.53 -12.52 -2.14
N ALA A 253 -3.11 -11.45 -1.60
CA ALA A 253 -4.50 -11.08 -1.82
C ALA A 253 -4.82 -10.93 -3.31
N TYR A 254 -4.02 -10.13 -4.00
CA TYR A 254 -4.16 -9.90 -5.45
C TYR A 254 -3.73 -11.10 -6.29
N ARG A 255 -2.90 -12.00 -5.78
CA ARG A 255 -2.59 -13.25 -6.50
C ARG A 255 -3.78 -14.20 -6.51
N VAL A 256 -4.46 -14.39 -5.38
CA VAL A 256 -5.46 -15.45 -5.23
C VAL A 256 -6.89 -15.03 -5.57
N ALA A 257 -7.22 -13.74 -5.52
CA ALA A 257 -8.57 -13.24 -5.77
C ALA A 257 -8.62 -12.26 -6.95
N GLU A 258 -9.80 -12.13 -7.56
CA GLU A 258 -10.07 -11.07 -8.55
C GLU A 258 -9.75 -9.71 -7.95
N ALA A 259 -9.03 -8.88 -8.71
CA ALA A 259 -8.60 -7.57 -8.23
C ALA A 259 -9.82 -6.73 -7.85
N SER A 260 -10.85 -6.72 -8.71
CA SER A 260 -12.10 -6.00 -8.47
C SER A 260 -12.94 -6.52 -7.28
N ALA A 261 -12.65 -7.71 -6.76
CA ALA A 261 -13.35 -8.27 -5.62
C ALA A 261 -12.71 -7.84 -4.29
N VAL A 262 -11.39 -7.73 -4.25
CA VAL A 262 -10.65 -7.35 -3.03
C VAL A 262 -10.51 -5.84 -2.85
N THR A 263 -10.47 -5.05 -3.94
CA THR A 263 -10.20 -3.60 -3.86
C THR A 263 -11.08 -2.79 -2.91
N PRO A 264 -12.40 -3.05 -2.75
CA PRO A 264 -13.21 -2.28 -1.82
C PRO A 264 -12.76 -2.43 -0.35
N PHE A 265 -12.06 -3.52 -0.03
CA PHE A 265 -11.57 -3.78 1.31
C PHE A 265 -10.28 -3.02 1.63
N GLU A 266 -9.65 -2.34 0.66
CA GLU A 266 -8.54 -1.42 0.97
C GLU A 266 -9.00 -0.24 1.83
N TYR A 267 -10.25 0.18 1.71
CA TYR A 267 -10.83 1.23 2.55
C TYR A 267 -10.86 0.87 4.04
N THR A 268 -10.63 -0.39 4.42
CA THR A 268 -10.40 -0.77 5.83
C THR A 268 -9.20 -0.05 6.44
N GLY A 269 -8.27 0.46 5.63
CA GLY A 269 -7.19 1.35 6.07
C GLY A 269 -7.67 2.56 6.87
N LEU A 270 -8.87 3.09 6.58
CA LEU A 270 -9.47 4.17 7.38
C LEU A 270 -9.82 3.74 8.79
N ILE A 271 -10.31 2.51 8.95
CA ILE A 271 -10.66 1.96 10.26
C ILE A 271 -9.40 1.89 11.12
N TRP A 272 -8.31 1.37 10.57
CA TRP A 272 -7.01 1.31 11.25
C TRP A 272 -6.45 2.70 11.55
N SER A 273 -6.55 3.62 10.59
CA SER A 273 -6.12 5.02 10.78
C SER A 273 -6.86 5.70 11.94
N VAL A 274 -8.18 5.51 12.04
CA VAL A 274 -8.99 6.04 13.16
C VAL A 274 -8.58 5.43 14.49
N ILE A 275 -8.37 4.10 14.54
CA ILE A 275 -7.94 3.41 15.77
C ILE A 275 -6.59 3.99 16.24
N TYR A 276 -5.63 4.13 15.34
CA TYR A 276 -4.30 4.66 15.70
C TYR A 276 -4.33 6.16 16.00
N GLY A 277 -5.14 6.95 15.28
CA GLY A 277 -5.40 8.37 15.55
C GLY A 277 -5.85 8.58 17.00
N TRP A 278 -6.85 7.80 17.43
CA TRP A 278 -7.34 7.87 18.80
C TRP A 278 -6.30 7.40 19.83
N VAL A 279 -5.65 6.26 19.60
CA VAL A 279 -4.70 5.68 20.59
C VAL A 279 -3.49 6.58 20.83
N PHE A 280 -2.91 7.17 19.77
CA PHE A 280 -1.65 7.91 19.86
C PHE A 280 -1.82 9.42 20.00
N TRP A 281 -2.88 9.99 19.43
CA TRP A 281 -3.10 11.43 19.41
C TRP A 281 -4.38 11.89 20.12
N GLN A 282 -5.18 10.97 20.66
CA GLN A 282 -6.49 11.27 21.25
C GLN A 282 -7.46 11.96 20.27
N ASP A 283 -7.21 11.78 18.96
CA ASP A 283 -8.02 12.35 17.88
C ASP A 283 -9.27 11.48 17.66
N TRP A 284 -10.36 11.83 18.34
CA TRP A 284 -11.64 11.13 18.18
C TRP A 284 -12.40 11.61 16.94
N PRO A 285 -12.96 10.69 16.12
CA PRO A 285 -13.74 11.08 14.94
C PRO A 285 -14.95 11.92 15.32
N ASN A 286 -15.17 12.99 14.56
CA ASN A 286 -16.35 13.84 14.74
C ASN A 286 -17.61 13.17 14.14
N GLY A 287 -18.79 13.76 14.36
CA GLY A 287 -20.07 13.18 13.92
C GLY A 287 -20.16 12.87 12.42
N THR A 288 -19.49 13.61 11.53
CA THR A 288 -19.51 13.28 10.09
C THR A 288 -18.52 12.19 9.72
N ASP A 289 -17.41 12.08 10.45
CA ASP A 289 -16.41 11.04 10.19
C ASP A 289 -17.06 9.67 10.40
N TRP A 290 -17.92 9.55 11.42
CA TRP A 290 -18.75 8.37 11.66
C TRP A 290 -19.70 8.05 10.50
N ILE A 291 -20.24 9.05 9.80
CA ILE A 291 -21.07 8.84 8.60
C ILE A 291 -20.22 8.20 7.50
N GLY A 292 -19.02 8.74 7.24
CA GLY A 292 -18.12 8.17 6.25
C GLY A 292 -17.67 6.75 6.59
N ILE A 293 -17.31 6.49 7.85
CA ILE A 293 -16.98 5.15 8.36
C ILE A 293 -18.15 4.18 8.15
N ALA A 294 -19.38 4.58 8.49
CA ALA A 294 -20.56 3.74 8.33
C ALA A 294 -20.81 3.37 6.85
N ILE A 295 -20.60 4.31 5.92
CA ILE A 295 -20.73 4.08 4.48
C ILE A 295 -19.68 3.06 4.00
N ILE A 296 -18.41 3.24 4.40
CA ILE A 296 -17.31 2.35 4.01
C ILE A 296 -17.54 0.93 4.54
N VAL A 297 -17.85 0.81 5.83
CA VAL A 297 -18.12 -0.48 6.48
C VAL A 297 -19.34 -1.14 5.85
N GLY A 298 -20.41 -0.38 5.60
CA GLY A 298 -21.62 -0.86 4.96
C GLY A 298 -21.37 -1.37 3.54
N ALA A 299 -20.57 -0.66 2.74
CA ALA A 299 -20.19 -1.09 1.39
C ALA A 299 -19.39 -2.40 1.40
N GLY A 300 -18.42 -2.54 2.30
CA GLY A 300 -17.63 -3.77 2.45
C GLY A 300 -18.47 -4.95 2.93
N LEU A 301 -19.31 -4.75 3.96
CA LEU A 301 -20.22 -5.77 4.48
C LEU A 301 -21.25 -6.23 3.44
N TYR A 302 -21.78 -5.30 2.64
CA TYR A 302 -22.71 -5.62 1.54
C TYR A 302 -22.06 -6.56 0.51
N ILE A 303 -20.79 -6.30 0.15
CA ILE A 303 -20.04 -7.18 -0.76
C ILE A 303 -19.80 -8.55 -0.13
N LEU A 304 -19.32 -8.61 1.12
CA LEU A 304 -19.10 -9.87 1.85
C LEU A 304 -20.36 -10.72 1.95
N TRP A 305 -21.45 -10.11 2.41
CA TRP A 305 -22.73 -10.77 2.58
C TRP A 305 -23.23 -11.34 1.26
N ARG A 306 -23.11 -10.58 0.17
CA ARG A 306 -23.57 -11.05 -1.13
C ARG A 306 -22.70 -12.19 -1.66
N GLU A 307 -21.39 -12.10 -1.48
CA GLU A 307 -20.46 -13.12 -1.93
C GLU A 307 -20.64 -14.42 -1.14
N ALA A 308 -20.93 -14.32 0.16
CA ALA A 308 -21.35 -15.46 0.98
C ALA A 308 -22.68 -16.07 0.49
N ARG A 309 -23.62 -15.24 0.04
CA ARG A 309 -24.94 -15.70 -0.44
C ARG A 309 -24.94 -16.26 -1.86
N SER A 310 -23.92 -15.97 -2.67
CA SER A 310 -23.69 -16.66 -3.95
C SER A 310 -23.01 -18.03 -3.81
N ARG A 311 -22.67 -18.45 -2.59
CA ARG A 311 -22.16 -19.80 -2.28
C ARG A 311 -23.27 -20.81 -1.98
N VAL A 312 -24.52 -20.35 -1.84
CA VAL A 312 -25.73 -21.15 -1.62
C VAL A 312 -26.54 -21.15 -2.91
#